data_AF-A0A087TXK6-F1
#
_entry.id   AF-A0A087TXK6-F1
#
_cell.length_a   1.000
_cell.length_b   1.000
_cell.length_c   1.000
_cell.angle_alpha   90.00
_cell.angle_beta   90.00
_cell.angle_gamma   90.00
#
_symmetry.space_group_name_H-M   'P 1'
#
loop_
_entity.id
_entity.type
_entity.pdbx_description
1 polymer ?
#
loop_
_entity_poly.entity_id
_entity_poly.type
_entity_poly.pdbx_seq_one_letter_code
_entity_poly.pdbx_strand_id
1 'polypeptide(L)'
;MNHGRNFLEKLFGSKARDALVPLGGMQKVAIALSESETLEDFGKALHLMRSDLEHLRNVFMAVETGDFSLLKSLGIRDSELGDVKFFLDKLVSTGFMD
;
A
#
# COMPACT_ATOMS: atom_id res chain seq x y z
N MET A 1 -12.44 -17.91 3.30
CA MET A 1 -12.12 -16.67 2.55
C MET A 1 -11.36 -15.74 3.49
N ASN A 2 -10.03 -15.88 3.57
CA ASN A 2 -9.21 -15.24 4.62
C ASN A 2 -7.90 -14.67 4.04
N HIS A 3 -7.95 -14.17 2.80
CA HIS A 3 -6.76 -13.70 2.09
C HIS A 3 -6.46 -12.22 2.37
N GLY A 4 -7.46 -11.37 2.57
CA GLY A 4 -7.22 -9.92 2.74
C GLY A 4 -6.45 -9.53 4.00
N ARG A 5 -6.71 -10.20 5.14
CA ARG A 5 -6.17 -9.79 6.45
C ARG A 5 -4.70 -10.16 6.67
N ASN A 6 -4.23 -11.25 6.05
CA ASN A 6 -2.84 -11.72 6.15
C ASN A 6 -1.95 -11.22 4.99
N PHE A 7 -2.54 -10.83 3.87
CA PHE A 7 -1.75 -10.40 2.71
C PHE A 7 -1.01 -9.10 3.00
N LEU A 8 -1.69 -8.09 3.56
CA LEU A 8 -1.06 -6.82 3.94
C LEU A 8 -0.04 -6.99 5.08
N GLU A 9 -0.30 -7.90 6.03
CA GLU A 9 0.69 -8.21 7.09
C GLU A 9 1.96 -8.83 6.52
N LYS A 10 1.84 -9.66 5.48
CA LYS A 10 2.99 -10.20 4.75
C LYS A 10 3.65 -9.17 3.82
N LEU A 11 2.86 -8.26 3.25
CA LEU A 11 3.33 -7.26 2.29
C LEU A 11 4.12 -6.14 2.97
N PHE A 12 3.60 -5.66 4.09
CA PHE A 12 4.18 -4.53 4.81
C PHE A 12 5.00 -4.98 6.04
N GLY A 13 4.90 -6.24 6.42
CA GLY A 13 5.60 -6.81 7.56
C GLY A 13 5.09 -6.29 8.91
N SER A 14 5.59 -6.90 10.00
CA SER A 14 5.18 -6.54 11.36
C SER A 14 5.51 -5.08 11.73
N LYS A 15 6.50 -4.45 11.08
CA LYS A 15 6.88 -3.05 11.32
C LYS A 15 5.87 -2.07 10.77
N ALA A 16 5.35 -2.32 9.58
CA ALA A 16 4.32 -1.45 9.04
C ALA A 16 2.98 -1.64 9.72
N ARG A 17 2.70 -2.82 10.28
CA ARG A 17 1.54 -2.99 11.17
C ARG A 17 1.52 -1.92 12.25
N ASP A 18 2.65 -1.68 12.92
CA ASP A 18 2.80 -0.64 13.94
C ASP A 18 2.70 0.78 13.35
N ALA A 19 3.26 1.01 12.15
CA ALA A 19 3.11 2.30 11.44
C ALA A 19 1.67 2.59 11.00
N LEU A 20 0.85 1.56 10.78
CA LEU A 20 -0.54 1.66 10.35
C LEU A 20 -1.51 1.71 11.55
N VAL A 21 -1.07 1.45 12.78
CA VAL A 21 -1.89 1.61 14.02
C VAL A 21 -2.58 2.98 14.08
N PRO A 22 -1.89 4.14 13.88
CA PRO A 22 -2.55 5.45 13.88
C PRO A 22 -3.58 5.62 12.76
N LEU A 23 -3.49 4.84 11.68
CA LEU A 23 -4.46 4.80 10.59
C LEU A 23 -5.62 3.81 10.82
N GLY A 24 -5.72 3.24 12.04
CA GLY A 24 -6.73 2.22 12.41
C GLY A 24 -6.30 0.78 12.15
N GLY A 25 -5.01 0.56 11.92
CA GLY A 25 -4.39 -0.75 11.72
C GLY A 25 -4.63 -1.34 10.32
N MET A 26 -3.97 -2.46 10.06
CA MET A 26 -4.02 -3.13 8.75
C MET A 26 -5.44 -3.51 8.31
N GLN A 27 -6.34 -3.78 9.26
CA GLN A 27 -7.72 -4.11 8.94
C GLN A 27 -8.45 -2.91 8.34
N LYS A 28 -8.28 -1.71 8.89
CA LYS A 28 -8.92 -0.50 8.35
C LYS A 28 -8.34 -0.13 6.99
N VAL A 29 -7.03 -0.32 6.82
CA VAL A 29 -6.34 -0.14 5.51
C VAL A 29 -6.85 -1.13 4.47
N ALA A 30 -7.04 -2.41 4.82
CA ALA A 30 -7.60 -3.41 3.91
C ALA A 30 -9.02 -3.09 3.47
N ILE A 31 -9.84 -2.62 4.41
CA ILE A 31 -11.22 -2.22 4.15
C ILE A 31 -11.23 -0.99 3.24
N ALA A 32 -10.48 0.06 3.59
CA ALA A 32 -10.35 1.24 2.76
C ALA A 32 -9.86 0.90 1.35
N LEU A 33 -8.87 0.03 1.19
CA LEU A 33 -8.41 -0.44 -0.14
C LEU A 33 -9.49 -1.19 -0.92
N SER A 34 -10.39 -1.92 -0.24
CA SER A 34 -11.45 -2.68 -0.90
C SER A 34 -12.66 -1.81 -1.25
N GLU A 35 -12.89 -0.74 -0.50
CA GLU A 35 -13.98 0.22 -0.71
C GLU A 35 -13.59 1.39 -1.61
N SER A 36 -12.29 1.62 -1.83
CA SER A 36 -11.79 2.73 -2.61
C SER A 36 -11.51 2.30 -4.04
N GLU A 37 -12.16 2.98 -4.97
CA GLU A 37 -11.93 2.80 -6.41
C GLU A 37 -10.65 3.51 -6.87
N THR A 38 -10.30 4.63 -6.23
CA THR A 38 -9.16 5.47 -6.57
C THR A 38 -8.25 5.72 -5.37
N LEU A 39 -7.01 6.13 -5.63
CA LEU A 39 -6.07 6.61 -4.64
C LEU A 39 -6.65 7.77 -3.81
N GLU A 40 -7.41 8.66 -4.43
CA GLU A 40 -8.07 9.77 -3.75
C GLU A 40 -9.16 9.31 -2.78
N ASP A 41 -10.00 8.35 -3.19
CA ASP A 41 -11.01 7.74 -2.30
C ASP A 41 -10.35 7.03 -1.12
N PHE A 42 -9.23 6.34 -1.39
CA PHE A 42 -8.44 5.69 -0.33
C PHE A 42 -7.88 6.70 0.67
N GLY A 43 -7.33 7.80 0.18
CA GLY A 43 -6.85 8.89 1.03
C GLY A 43 -7.97 9.52 1.86
N LYS A 44 -9.17 9.71 1.28
CA LYS A 44 -10.34 10.21 2.01
C LYS A 44 -10.82 9.22 3.07
N ALA A 45 -10.92 7.93 2.74
CA ALA A 45 -11.37 6.88 3.65
C ALA A 45 -10.47 6.73 4.89
N LEU A 46 -9.16 6.90 4.71
CA LEU A 46 -8.19 6.87 5.80
C LEU A 46 -7.89 8.25 6.42
N HIS A 47 -8.51 9.32 5.91
CA HIS A 47 -8.21 10.70 6.29
C HIS A 47 -6.71 11.04 6.21
N LEU A 48 -6.05 10.57 5.14
CA LEU A 48 -4.64 10.85 4.89
C LEU A 48 -4.43 12.34 4.60
N MET A 49 -3.30 12.89 5.08
CA MET A 49 -2.89 14.22 4.65
C MET A 49 -2.44 14.17 3.19
N ARG A 50 -2.50 15.32 2.50
CA ARG A 50 -2.01 15.44 1.11
C ARG A 50 -0.58 14.91 0.95
N SER A 51 0.29 15.22 1.92
CA SER A 51 1.68 14.75 1.95
C SER A 51 1.81 13.22 1.99
N ASP A 52 0.93 12.53 2.72
CA ASP A 52 0.93 11.05 2.79
C ASP A 52 0.39 10.45 1.48
N LEU A 53 -0.63 11.09 0.91
CA LEU A 53 -1.21 10.75 -0.38
C LEU A 53 -0.19 10.88 -1.53
N GLU A 54 0.57 11.98 -1.54
CA GLU A 54 1.66 12.20 -2.50
C GLU A 54 2.79 11.19 -2.31
N HIS A 55 3.14 10.87 -1.05
CA HIS A 55 4.12 9.82 -0.76
C HIS A 55 3.68 8.47 -1.31
N LEU A 56 2.43 8.11 -1.10
CA LEU A 56 1.85 6.87 -1.58
C LEU A 56 1.85 6.84 -3.12
N ARG A 57 1.48 7.94 -3.78
CA ARG A 57 1.55 8.09 -5.23
C ARG A 57 2.97 7.85 -5.75
N ASN A 58 3.98 8.41 -5.08
CA ASN A 58 5.38 8.21 -5.43
C ASN A 58 5.81 6.75 -5.27
N VAL A 59 5.32 6.03 -4.25
CA VAL A 59 5.56 4.59 -4.09
C VAL A 59 4.99 3.79 -5.26
N PHE A 60 3.75 4.07 -5.67
CA PHE A 60 3.14 3.39 -6.82
C PHE A 60 3.92 3.67 -8.12
N MET A 61 4.30 4.91 -8.38
CA MET A 61 5.11 5.27 -9.56
C MET A 61 6.51 4.63 -9.53
N ALA A 62 7.14 4.55 -8.36
CA ALA A 62 8.43 3.86 -8.21
C ALA A 62 8.28 2.38 -8.57
N VAL A 63 7.21 1.72 -8.14
CA VAL A 63 6.98 0.30 -8.45
C VAL A 63 6.65 0.07 -9.93
N GLU A 64 5.87 0.97 -10.55
CA GLU A 64 5.54 0.92 -11.97
C GLU A 64 6.80 1.08 -12.85
N THR A 65 7.67 2.01 -12.48
CA THR A 65 8.95 2.26 -13.16
C THR A 65 10.03 1.24 -12.84
N GLY A 66 9.80 0.36 -11.85
CA GLY A 66 10.77 -0.62 -11.37
C GLY A 66 11.85 -0.06 -10.44
N ASP A 67 11.67 1.16 -9.92
CA ASP A 67 12.48 1.71 -8.83
C ASP A 67 12.05 1.13 -7.48
N PHE A 68 12.83 0.18 -6.97
CA PHE A 68 12.63 -0.40 -5.64
C PHE A 68 13.40 0.33 -4.55
N SER A 69 14.11 1.41 -4.88
CA SER A 69 14.95 2.15 -3.95
C SER A 69 14.11 2.73 -2.81
N LEU A 70 12.92 3.26 -3.15
CA LEU A 70 11.97 3.77 -2.17
C LEU A 70 11.41 2.66 -1.27
N LEU A 71 11.02 1.50 -1.83
CA LEU A 71 10.53 0.36 -1.06
C LEU A 71 11.60 -0.16 -0.08
N LYS A 72 12.86 -0.24 -0.52
CA LYS A 72 14.00 -0.59 0.34
C LYS A 72 14.19 0.42 1.48
N SER A 73 14.05 1.72 1.19
CA SER A 73 14.11 2.78 2.21
C SER A 73 12.97 2.70 3.24
N LEU A 74 11.82 2.14 2.85
CA LEU A 74 10.70 1.85 3.77
C LEU A 74 10.95 0.60 4.63
N GLY A 75 12.06 -0.12 4.39
CA GLY A 75 12.45 -1.31 5.14
C GLY A 75 11.90 -2.62 4.57
N ILE A 76 11.38 -2.61 3.32
CA ILE A 76 10.96 -3.81 2.61
C ILE A 76 12.19 -4.60 2.18
N ARG A 77 12.19 -5.90 2.50
CA ARG A 77 13.31 -6.79 2.18
C ARG A 77 13.29 -7.20 0.71
N ASP A 78 14.45 -7.52 0.14
CA ASP A 78 14.54 -8.03 -1.24
C ASP A 78 13.66 -9.27 -1.48
N SER A 79 13.45 -10.10 -0.45
CA SER A 79 12.55 -11.27 -0.50
C SER A 79 11.06 -10.91 -0.62
N GLU A 80 10.67 -9.70 -0.21
CA GLU A 80 9.29 -9.22 -0.19
C GLU A 80 9.00 -8.28 -1.38
N LEU A 81 10.04 -7.75 -2.05
CA LEU A 81 9.89 -6.85 -3.19
C LEU A 81 9.07 -7.45 -4.34
N GLY A 82 9.21 -8.75 -4.60
CA GLY A 82 8.45 -9.44 -5.66
C GLY A 82 6.95 -9.45 -5.40
N ASP A 83 6.54 -9.83 -4.18
CA ASP A 83 5.14 -9.83 -3.76
C ASP A 83 4.56 -8.41 -3.71
N VAL A 84 5.34 -7.43 -3.22
CA VAL A 84 4.96 -6.01 -3.19
C VAL A 84 4.74 -5.47 -4.59
N LYS A 85 5.68 -5.73 -5.51
CA LYS A 85 5.55 -5.32 -6.90
C LYS A 85 4.28 -5.91 -7.51
N PHE A 86 4.09 -7.23 -7.38
CA PHE A 86 2.95 -7.92 -7.98
C PHE A 86 1.61 -7.38 -7.47
N PHE A 87 1.52 -7.08 -6.17
CA PHE A 87 0.30 -6.52 -5.59
C PHE A 87 0.00 -5.13 -6.12
N LEU A 88 1.00 -4.24 -6.10
CA LEU A 88 0.82 -2.85 -6.53
C LEU A 88 0.51 -2.79 -8.02
N ASP A 89 1.21 -3.56 -8.85
CA ASP A 89 0.96 -3.71 -10.29
C ASP A 89 -0.50 -4.12 -10.57
N LYS A 90 -1.01 -5.09 -9.80
CA LYS A 90 -2.41 -5.52 -9.87
C LYS A 90 -3.38 -4.40 -9.45
N LEU A 91 -3.02 -3.63 -8.42
CA LEU A 91 -3.83 -2.51 -7.93
C LEU A 91 -3.88 -1.37 -8.97
N VAL A 92 -2.75 -1.00 -9.56
CA VAL A 92 -2.70 0.00 -10.64
C VAL A 92 -3.52 -0.47 -11.83
N SER A 93 -3.44 -1.75 -12.18
CA SER A 93 -4.22 -2.33 -13.29
C SER A 93 -5.74 -2.29 -13.10
N THR A 94 -6.26 -2.06 -11.88
CA THR A 94 -7.72 -1.87 -11.69
C THR A 94 -8.18 -0.45 -12.00
N GLY A 95 -7.28 0.47 -12.35
CA GLY A 95 -7.57 1.89 -12.46
C GLY A 95 -7.46 2.63 -11.12
N PHE A 96 -6.86 2.01 -10.09
CA PHE A 96 -6.73 2.64 -8.77
C PHE A 96 -5.92 3.95 -8.79
N MET A 97 -5.03 4.11 -9.77
CA MET A 97 -4.19 5.30 -9.94
C MET A 97 -4.76 6.31 -10.94
N ASP A 98 -5.89 6.00 -11.58
CA ASP A 98 -6.54 6.83 -12.61
C ASP A 98 -7.27 8.03 -12.00
#